data_AF-A0A1G8HH39-F1
#
_entry.id   AF-A0A1G8HH39-F1
#
_cell.length_a   1.000
_cell.length_b   1.000
_cell.length_c   1.000
_cell.angle_alpha   90.00
_cell.angle_beta   90.00
_cell.angle_gamma   90.00
#
_symmetry.space_group_name_H-M   'P 1'
#
loop_
_entity.id
_entity.type
_entity.pdbx_description
1 polymer ?
#
loop_
_entity_poly.entity_id
_entity_poly.type
_entity_poly.pdbx_seq_one_letter_code
_entity_poly.pdbx_strand_id
1 'polypeptide(L)'
;MQEMSNKKIAKVLSEFADLMAIKGENDFKIRAYTNAARKIESYSEAIAELAVADQLKEIKGIGSGIAESIQELLQNGVIEEMEAIKAELPPGVIEMTNIQGLGPKTAHRFYYELEIEDLISLEKALTEGRVQKLKGFGKKSEAQLLNALKNHEKYVDKIMLAQALKTAQKIIGTIKNKLDSKLFSTIEICGSSRRAKELTGDLDILIATDQPQELSKKLKNLNFTAEVIGAGDTKISIRTDKGMQTDFRLVSQEEFPSALHYFTGSQAHNVRMRQLAKDNGLKLSEYGLFQKDGTKEKIKSEVDIFNRLGLDYIIPELREDQGEIEAAQKGELPKSIELKDIKGDLHLHSRYSDGAFSIKEMAEAARDQMGYQYIAVTDHSQSLTVASGMSIKELKEQLQEIDALNEELENFKVLKGVEVDILKNGELDFEDDLLDQLDFVIASIHSYFNLEEEEMTARIIKAVKNPHVKLIGHPSGRMLGGREPYAVDLDKVIAAAAEYNTALEINASPQRLDLNAEWARKVKKAGGKISINTDAHHYKEYADMELGIATARRGWLEKEDVINTYSVKELMEFLNSKK
;
A
#
# COMPACT_ATOMS: atom_id res chain seq x y z
N MET A 1 33.50 0.63 3.81
CA MET A 1 32.19 0.85 4.43
C MET A 1 31.12 0.49 3.42
N GLN A 2 30.03 -0.12 3.85
CA GLN A 2 28.85 -0.36 3.01
C GLN A 2 28.18 0.97 2.66
N GLU A 3 27.71 1.10 1.42
CA GLU A 3 26.81 2.19 1.05
C GLU A 3 25.42 1.94 1.67
N MET A 4 25.03 2.80 2.61
CA MET A 4 23.72 2.75 3.26
C MET A 4 23.05 4.12 3.21
N SER A 5 21.76 4.14 2.87
CA SER A 5 20.98 5.38 2.91
C SER A 5 20.67 5.80 4.34
N ASN A 6 20.48 7.11 4.56
CA ASN A 6 20.07 7.68 5.85
C ASN A 6 18.84 6.97 6.43
N LYS A 7 17.82 6.70 5.59
CA LYS A 7 16.62 5.95 5.99
C LYS A 7 16.96 4.56 6.55
N LYS A 8 17.92 3.84 5.94
CA LYS A 8 18.33 2.51 6.42
C LYS A 8 19.07 2.61 7.77
N ILE A 9 19.95 3.60 7.93
CA ILE A 9 20.68 3.83 9.19
C ILE A 9 19.71 4.22 10.31
N ALA A 10 18.80 5.17 10.05
CA ALA A 10 17.77 5.58 10.98
C ALA A 10 16.92 4.40 11.46
N LYS A 11 16.48 3.55 10.52
CA LYS A 11 15.70 2.35 10.84
C LYS A 11 16.45 1.42 11.80
N VAL A 12 17.72 1.11 11.54
CA VAL A 12 18.52 0.23 12.41
C VAL A 12 18.71 0.85 13.80
N LEU A 13 18.96 2.16 13.89
CA LEU A 13 19.09 2.84 15.20
C LEU A 13 17.77 2.88 15.98
N SER A 14 16.63 2.99 15.27
CA SER A 14 15.30 2.89 15.90
C SER A 14 15.05 1.48 16.43
N GLU A 15 15.32 0.45 15.62
CA GLU A 15 15.20 -0.96 16.05
C GLU A 15 16.12 -1.26 17.24
N PHE A 16 17.34 -0.68 17.25
CA PHE A 16 18.26 -0.84 18.37
C PHE A 16 17.73 -0.15 19.65
N ALA A 17 17.11 1.02 19.52
CA ALA A 17 16.45 1.69 20.65
C ALA A 17 15.28 0.86 21.21
N ASP A 18 14.51 0.22 20.33
CA ASP A 18 13.41 -0.66 20.72
C ASP A 18 13.92 -1.89 21.46
N LEU A 19 14.96 -2.56 20.95
CA LEU A 19 15.59 -3.71 21.62
C LEU A 19 16.16 -3.35 22.99
N MET A 20 16.82 -2.20 23.11
CA MET A 20 17.27 -1.66 24.40
C MET A 20 16.09 -1.43 25.36
N ALA A 21 14.97 -0.89 24.85
CA ALA A 21 13.77 -0.70 25.65
C ALA A 21 13.12 -2.02 26.10
N ILE A 22 13.15 -3.07 25.28
CA ILE A 22 12.71 -4.42 25.67
C ILE A 22 13.64 -4.99 26.76
N LYS A 23 14.95 -4.84 26.63
CA LYS A 23 15.93 -5.31 27.63
C LYS A 23 15.87 -4.54 28.96
N GLY A 24 15.25 -3.36 28.98
CA GLY A 24 15.15 -2.51 30.18
C GLY A 24 16.38 -1.62 30.39
N GLU A 25 17.04 -1.23 29.30
CA GLU A 25 18.17 -0.29 29.33
C GLU A 25 17.78 1.12 29.79
N ASN A 26 18.79 1.96 30.01
CA ASN A 26 18.59 3.32 30.52
C ASN A 26 17.73 4.20 29.58
N ASP A 27 16.67 4.81 30.12
CA ASP A 27 15.75 5.71 29.41
C ASP A 27 16.44 6.89 28.69
N PHE A 28 17.59 7.35 29.19
CA PHE A 28 18.38 8.38 28.52
C PHE A 28 19.03 7.83 27.24
N LYS A 29 19.61 6.63 27.29
CA LYS A 29 20.24 5.96 26.14
C LYS A 29 19.18 5.65 25.07
N ILE A 30 18.04 5.07 25.45
CA ILE A 30 16.91 4.79 24.54
C ILE A 30 16.45 6.07 23.82
N ARG A 31 16.22 7.15 24.57
CA ARG A 31 15.80 8.44 23.98
C ARG A 31 16.86 9.05 23.07
N ALA A 32 18.14 8.92 23.41
CA ALA A 32 19.23 9.41 22.58
C ALA A 32 19.24 8.73 21.19
N TYR A 33 19.13 7.41 21.15
CA TYR A 33 19.07 6.66 19.89
C TYR A 33 17.78 6.92 19.11
N THR A 34 16.63 6.99 19.79
CA THR A 34 15.34 7.32 19.16
C THR A 34 15.38 8.70 18.47
N ASN A 35 15.94 9.70 19.15
CA ASN A 35 16.07 11.05 18.60
C ASN A 35 17.09 11.11 17.46
N ALA A 36 18.19 10.37 17.57
CA ALA A 36 19.18 10.28 16.51
C ALA A 36 18.60 9.63 15.26
N ALA A 37 17.81 8.56 15.39
CA ALA A 37 17.14 7.91 14.27
C ALA A 37 16.25 8.90 13.49
N ARG A 38 15.35 9.61 14.18
CA ARG A 38 14.47 10.63 13.56
C ARG A 38 15.27 11.73 12.85
N LYS A 39 16.33 12.21 13.51
CA LYS A 39 17.18 13.27 12.95
C LYS A 39 17.92 12.80 11.69
N ILE A 40 18.44 11.59 11.70
CA ILE A 40 19.16 10.98 10.57
C ILE A 40 18.22 10.77 9.40
N GLU A 41 16.99 10.29 9.65
CA GLU A 41 16.01 10.03 8.60
C GLU A 41 15.71 11.27 7.75
N SER A 42 15.58 12.43 8.38
CA SER A 42 15.31 13.72 7.73
C SER A 42 16.58 14.52 7.39
N TYR A 43 17.78 13.95 7.58
CA TYR A 43 19.03 14.67 7.34
C TYR A 43 19.33 14.77 5.84
N SER A 44 19.67 15.97 5.37
CA SER A 44 19.85 16.28 3.95
C SER A 44 21.14 15.68 3.36
N GLU A 45 22.20 15.60 4.15
CA GLU A 45 23.50 15.07 3.73
C GLU A 45 23.60 13.57 3.98
N ALA A 46 24.40 12.86 3.19
CA ALA A 46 24.62 11.43 3.36
C ALA A 46 25.40 11.14 4.65
N ILE A 47 24.74 10.51 5.63
CA ILE A 47 25.36 10.13 6.91
C ILE A 47 26.55 9.19 6.70
N ALA A 48 26.49 8.33 5.68
CA ALA A 48 27.61 7.47 5.33
C ALA A 48 28.88 8.24 4.92
N GLU A 49 28.73 9.38 4.23
CA GLU A 49 29.86 10.23 3.83
C GLU A 49 30.42 10.98 5.04
N LEU A 50 29.55 11.51 5.90
CA LEU A 50 29.94 12.16 7.15
C LEU A 50 30.62 11.20 8.14
N ALA A 51 30.27 9.91 8.10
CA ALA A 51 30.94 8.85 8.85
C ALA A 51 32.37 8.60 8.37
N VAL A 52 32.60 8.62 7.06
CA VAL A 52 33.95 8.50 6.46
C VAL A 52 34.83 9.70 6.81
N ALA A 53 34.24 10.90 6.86
CA ALA A 53 34.94 12.13 7.23
C ALA A 53 35.16 12.32 8.75
N ASP A 54 34.68 11.39 9.59
CA ASP A 54 34.67 11.49 11.06
C ASP A 54 33.92 12.73 11.60
N GLN A 55 32.90 13.18 10.87
CA GLN A 55 32.12 14.40 11.17
C GLN A 55 30.75 14.11 11.84
N LEU A 56 30.44 12.86 12.14
CA LEU A 56 29.14 12.49 12.74
C LEU A 56 28.85 13.24 14.05
N LYS A 57 29.87 13.53 14.85
CA LYS A 57 29.74 14.20 16.15
C LYS A 57 29.41 15.69 16.03
N GLU A 58 29.58 16.28 14.85
CA GLU A 58 29.20 17.67 14.56
C GLU A 58 27.68 17.81 14.45
N ILE A 59 26.98 16.70 14.19
CA ILE A 59 25.53 16.65 14.13
C ILE A 59 24.95 16.72 15.54
N LYS A 60 24.38 17.88 15.90
CA LYS A 60 23.71 18.07 17.22
C LYS A 60 22.75 16.92 17.57
N GLY A 61 23.02 16.18 18.64
CA GLY A 61 22.21 15.03 19.06
C GLY A 61 22.81 13.67 18.69
N ILE A 62 23.91 13.63 17.94
CA ILE A 62 24.74 12.44 17.73
C ILE A 62 25.98 12.56 18.62
N GLY A 63 25.99 11.82 19.72
CA GLY A 63 27.15 11.70 20.63
C GLY A 63 28.08 10.55 20.23
N SER A 64 29.19 10.37 20.97
CA SER A 64 30.22 9.37 20.65
C SER A 64 29.67 7.95 20.49
N GLY A 65 28.81 7.47 21.39
CA GLY A 65 28.26 6.11 21.29
C GLY A 65 27.40 5.88 20.05
N ILE A 66 26.59 6.87 19.64
CA ILE A 66 25.77 6.75 18.43
C ILE A 66 26.67 6.81 17.18
N ALA A 67 27.67 7.69 17.18
CA ALA A 67 28.64 7.78 16.08
C ALA A 67 29.41 6.46 15.90
N GLU A 68 29.83 5.84 17.00
CA GLU A 68 30.49 4.52 17.01
C GLU A 68 29.56 3.44 16.45
N SER A 69 28.31 3.36 16.90
CA SER A 69 27.35 2.39 16.35
C SER A 69 27.05 2.61 14.86
N ILE A 70 27.01 3.86 14.38
CA ILE A 70 26.86 4.14 12.94
C ILE A 70 28.09 3.69 12.16
N GLN A 71 29.30 3.98 12.67
CA GLN A 71 30.54 3.54 12.03
C GLN A 71 30.63 2.01 11.98
N GLU A 72 30.30 1.35 13.08
CA GLU A 72 30.25 -0.11 13.17
C GLU A 72 29.24 -0.71 12.18
N LEU A 73 28.02 -0.17 12.14
CA LEU A 73 27.00 -0.57 11.18
C LEU A 73 27.47 -0.42 9.73
N LEU A 74 28.16 0.68 9.41
CA LEU A 74 28.69 0.92 8.07
C LEU A 74 29.90 0.04 7.74
N GLN A 75 30.70 -0.37 8.73
CA GLN A 75 31.87 -1.22 8.49
C GLN A 75 31.48 -2.69 8.40
N ASN A 76 30.69 -3.17 9.36
CA ASN A 76 30.41 -4.58 9.60
C ASN A 76 29.03 -5.01 9.10
N GLY A 77 28.15 -4.05 8.81
CA GLY A 77 26.74 -4.29 8.44
C GLY A 77 25.82 -4.54 9.63
N VAL A 78 26.35 -4.58 10.86
CA VAL A 78 25.64 -4.87 12.10
C VAL A 78 26.19 -4.01 13.25
N ILE A 79 25.43 -3.90 14.33
CA ILE A 79 25.86 -3.33 15.62
C ILE A 79 25.98 -4.50 16.59
N GLU A 80 27.17 -4.79 17.13
CA GLU A 80 27.42 -5.98 17.96
C GLU A 80 26.53 -6.00 19.22
N GLU A 81 26.35 -4.86 19.88
CA GLU A 81 25.46 -4.75 21.04
C GLU A 81 24.00 -5.09 20.66
N MET A 82 23.55 -4.70 19.47
CA MET A 82 22.20 -5.02 18.99
C MET A 82 22.03 -6.53 18.77
N GLU A 83 23.02 -7.19 18.15
CA GLU A 83 23.00 -8.64 17.92
C GLU A 83 23.08 -9.43 19.23
N ALA A 84 23.87 -8.96 20.20
CA ALA A 84 23.91 -9.54 21.54
C ALA A 84 22.55 -9.47 22.24
N ILE A 85 21.85 -8.31 22.17
CA ILE A 85 20.51 -8.17 22.75
C ILE A 85 19.50 -9.09 22.04
N LYS A 86 19.55 -9.19 20.70
CA LYS A 86 18.68 -10.11 19.95
C LYS A 86 18.88 -11.57 20.34
N ALA A 87 20.12 -11.98 20.62
CA ALA A 87 20.43 -13.34 21.04
C ALA A 87 19.94 -13.68 22.46
N GLU A 88 19.77 -12.67 23.32
CA GLU A 88 19.28 -12.83 24.69
C GLU A 88 17.75 -12.83 24.79
N LEU A 89 17.06 -12.14 23.88
CA LEU A 89 15.60 -12.01 23.89
C LEU A 89 14.93 -13.15 23.10
N PRO A 90 13.83 -13.75 23.60
CA PRO A 90 13.05 -14.67 22.79
C PRO A 90 12.53 -13.96 21.52
N PRO A 91 12.58 -14.61 20.33
CA PRO A 91 12.09 -14.02 19.09
C PRO A 91 10.64 -13.53 19.19
N GLY A 92 9.80 -14.27 19.93
CA GLY A 92 8.41 -13.92 20.15
C GLY A 92 8.21 -12.62 20.94
N VAL A 93 9.12 -12.25 21.84
CA VAL A 93 9.07 -10.96 22.57
C VAL A 93 9.39 -9.79 21.66
N ILE A 94 10.32 -9.98 20.71
CA ILE A 94 10.61 -8.98 19.68
C ILE A 94 9.40 -8.86 18.74
N GLU A 95 8.81 -9.99 18.35
CA GLU A 95 7.63 -10.02 17.48
C GLU A 95 6.43 -9.28 18.09
N MET A 96 6.26 -9.33 19.42
CA MET A 96 5.20 -8.59 20.10
C MET A 96 5.23 -7.09 19.81
N THR A 97 6.40 -6.47 19.59
CA THR A 97 6.47 -5.02 19.32
C THR A 97 5.90 -4.64 17.97
N ASN A 98 5.65 -5.62 17.09
CA ASN A 98 4.97 -5.43 15.82
C ASN A 98 3.42 -5.42 15.97
N ILE A 99 2.90 -5.74 17.15
CA ILE A 99 1.45 -5.70 17.42
C ILE A 99 1.04 -4.26 17.76
N GLN A 100 0.02 -3.78 17.05
CA GLN A 100 -0.51 -2.43 17.29
C GLN A 100 -0.91 -2.24 18.76
N GLY A 101 -0.39 -1.18 19.38
CA GLY A 101 -0.65 -0.87 20.80
C GLY A 101 0.29 -1.58 21.79
N LEU A 102 1.19 -2.43 21.29
CA LEU A 102 2.20 -3.12 22.09
C LEU A 102 3.59 -2.57 21.75
N GLY A 103 4.01 -1.54 22.47
CA GLY A 103 5.36 -0.97 22.31
C GLY A 103 6.45 -1.75 23.07
N PRO A 104 7.73 -1.45 22.83
CA PRO A 104 8.88 -2.10 23.49
C PRO A 104 8.80 -2.16 25.02
N LYS A 105 8.32 -1.08 25.66
CA LYS A 105 8.12 -1.04 27.13
C LYS A 105 7.02 -1.98 27.59
N THR A 106 5.98 -2.18 26.79
CA THR A 106 4.92 -3.15 27.10
C THR A 106 5.45 -4.57 26.92
N ALA A 107 6.18 -4.84 25.85
CA ALA A 107 6.84 -6.14 25.62
C ALA A 107 7.80 -6.50 26.76
N HIS A 108 8.62 -5.54 27.22
CA HIS A 108 9.46 -5.70 28.42
C HIS A 108 8.63 -6.19 29.62
N ARG A 109 7.55 -5.48 29.94
CA ARG A 109 6.72 -5.82 31.11
C ARG A 109 6.02 -7.16 30.95
N PHE A 110 5.54 -7.48 29.75
CA PHE A 110 4.90 -8.76 29.48
C PHE A 110 5.87 -9.93 29.61
N TYR A 111 7.10 -9.77 29.13
CA TYR A 111 8.13 -10.78 29.28
C TYR A 111 8.61 -10.90 30.73
N TYR A 112 9.11 -9.83 31.33
CA TYR A 112 9.76 -9.88 32.65
C TYR A 112 8.79 -9.94 33.84
N GLU A 113 7.57 -9.40 33.75
CA GLU A 113 6.61 -9.42 34.86
C GLU A 113 5.57 -10.56 34.74
N LEU A 114 5.29 -11.06 33.53
CA LEU A 114 4.24 -12.05 33.29
C LEU A 114 4.71 -13.34 32.59
N GLU A 115 6.01 -13.45 32.28
CA GLU A 115 6.62 -14.61 31.62
C GLU A 115 5.93 -14.95 30.30
N ILE A 116 5.66 -13.92 29.49
CA ILE A 116 5.08 -14.04 28.15
C ILE A 116 6.23 -13.98 27.14
N GLU A 117 6.50 -15.09 26.46
CA GLU A 117 7.70 -15.25 25.61
C GLU A 117 7.38 -15.27 24.11
N ASP A 118 6.11 -15.46 23.75
CA ASP A 118 5.64 -15.62 22.38
C ASP A 118 4.17 -15.18 22.21
N LEU A 119 3.72 -15.15 20.95
CA LEU A 119 2.35 -14.75 20.61
C LEU A 119 1.28 -15.68 21.19
N ILE A 120 1.59 -16.97 21.35
CA ILE A 120 0.67 -17.99 21.90
C ILE A 120 0.44 -17.74 23.40
N SER A 121 1.52 -17.55 24.15
CA SER A 121 1.48 -17.22 25.59
C SER A 121 0.88 -15.83 25.83
N LEU A 122 1.01 -14.91 24.86
CA LEU A 122 0.37 -13.61 24.87
C LEU A 122 -1.16 -13.74 24.68
N GLU A 123 -1.62 -14.48 23.67
CA GLU A 123 -3.05 -14.73 23.45
C GLU A 123 -3.69 -15.35 24.70
N LYS A 124 -3.02 -16.35 25.27
CA LYS A 124 -3.44 -17.00 26.51
C LYS A 124 -3.50 -16.00 27.67
N ALA A 125 -2.46 -15.17 27.84
CA ALA A 125 -2.44 -14.13 28.89
C ALA A 125 -3.58 -13.13 28.78
N LEU A 126 -3.89 -12.71 27.55
CA LEU A 126 -4.99 -11.79 27.25
C LEU A 126 -6.34 -12.45 27.53
N THR A 127 -6.53 -13.71 27.10
CA THR A 127 -7.80 -14.43 27.27
C THR A 127 -8.08 -14.79 28.73
N GLU A 128 -7.04 -15.11 29.50
CA GLU A 128 -7.15 -15.48 30.92
C GLU A 128 -7.17 -14.27 31.87
N GLY A 129 -7.07 -13.04 31.37
CA GLY A 129 -7.03 -11.85 32.21
C GLY A 129 -5.71 -11.61 32.93
N ARG A 130 -4.62 -12.33 32.59
CA ARG A 130 -3.33 -12.23 33.28
C ARG A 130 -2.72 -10.84 33.15
N VAL A 131 -2.93 -10.18 32.01
CA VAL A 131 -2.40 -8.83 31.74
C VAL A 131 -2.99 -7.77 32.67
N GLN A 132 -4.19 -7.98 33.21
CA GLN A 132 -4.86 -7.02 34.11
C GLN A 132 -4.15 -6.86 35.46
N LYS A 133 -3.22 -7.75 35.79
CA LYS A 133 -2.35 -7.63 36.97
C LYS A 133 -1.38 -6.45 36.84
N LEU A 134 -1.12 -5.99 35.62
CA LEU A 134 -0.21 -4.89 35.35
C LEU A 134 -0.91 -3.54 35.45
N LYS A 135 -0.32 -2.61 36.20
CA LYS A 135 -0.78 -1.21 36.23
C LYS A 135 -0.84 -0.64 34.81
N GLY A 136 -1.99 -0.07 34.45
CA GLY A 136 -2.27 0.48 33.12
C GLY A 136 -3.00 -0.46 32.17
N PHE A 137 -3.20 -1.73 32.54
CA PHE A 137 -3.93 -2.71 31.74
C PHE A 137 -5.22 -3.14 32.46
N GLY A 138 -6.36 -2.95 31.79
CA GLY A 138 -7.67 -3.42 32.25
C GLY A 138 -8.44 -4.10 31.12
N LYS A 139 -9.71 -4.47 31.36
CA LYS A 139 -10.54 -5.19 30.39
C LYS A 139 -10.58 -4.54 29.00
N LYS A 140 -10.58 -3.20 28.93
CA LYS A 140 -10.59 -2.47 27.66
C LYS A 140 -9.30 -2.63 26.87
N SER A 141 -8.15 -2.44 27.50
CA SER A 141 -6.84 -2.59 26.85
C SER A 141 -6.56 -4.05 26.48
N GLU A 142 -7.03 -4.99 27.30
CA GLU A 142 -6.96 -6.42 26.99
C GLU A 142 -7.75 -6.78 25.74
N ALA A 143 -9.01 -6.34 25.63
CA ALA A 143 -9.81 -6.56 24.45
C ALA A 143 -9.18 -5.91 23.20
N GLN A 144 -8.60 -4.72 23.35
CA GLN A 144 -7.88 -4.03 22.27
C GLN A 144 -6.65 -4.81 21.81
N LEU A 145 -5.82 -5.29 22.73
CA LEU A 145 -4.63 -6.08 22.42
C LEU A 145 -4.98 -7.45 21.83
N LEU A 146 -6.04 -8.10 22.31
CA LEU A 146 -6.52 -9.36 21.74
C LEU A 146 -7.00 -9.18 20.30
N ASN A 147 -7.68 -8.07 20.01
CA ASN A 147 -8.06 -7.73 18.64
C ASN A 147 -6.82 -7.43 17.78
N ALA A 148 -5.87 -6.65 18.30
CA ALA A 148 -4.62 -6.34 17.61
C ALA A 148 -3.79 -7.60 17.29
N LEU A 149 -3.72 -8.56 18.22
CA LEU A 149 -3.05 -9.84 18.02
C LEU A 149 -3.72 -10.67 16.92
N LYS A 150 -5.05 -10.83 16.97
CA LYS A 150 -5.80 -11.51 15.90
C LYS A 150 -5.62 -10.86 14.53
N ASN A 151 -5.51 -9.54 14.50
CA ASN A 151 -5.24 -8.82 13.25
C ASN A 151 -3.82 -9.05 12.78
N HIS A 152 -2.83 -9.04 13.68
CA HIS A 152 -1.46 -9.37 13.35
C HIS A 152 -1.38 -10.75 12.70
N GLU A 153 -1.99 -11.79 13.29
CA GLU A 153 -2.02 -13.15 12.73
C GLU A 153 -2.62 -13.23 11.31
N LYS A 154 -3.64 -12.43 11.00
CA LYS A 154 -4.19 -12.36 9.62
C LYS A 154 -3.17 -11.85 8.60
N TYR A 155 -2.20 -11.06 9.04
CA TYR A 155 -1.24 -10.34 8.19
C TYR A 155 0.21 -10.82 8.32
N VAL A 156 0.57 -11.67 9.30
CA VAL A 156 1.94 -12.18 9.55
C VAL A 156 2.59 -12.76 8.28
N ASP A 157 1.80 -13.40 7.41
CA ASP A 157 2.27 -13.96 6.13
C ASP A 157 1.76 -13.19 4.90
N LYS A 158 1.34 -11.93 5.06
CA LYS A 158 0.81 -11.11 3.96
C LYS A 158 1.79 -10.01 3.58
N ILE A 159 1.91 -9.81 2.28
CA ILE A 159 2.79 -8.84 1.66
C ILE A 159 1.92 -7.84 0.89
N MET A 160 2.16 -6.55 1.11
CA MET A 160 1.50 -5.49 0.36
C MET A 160 1.83 -5.60 -1.12
N LEU A 161 0.83 -5.34 -1.98
CA LEU A 161 0.99 -5.39 -3.43
C LEU A 161 2.20 -4.59 -3.92
N ALA A 162 2.35 -3.34 -3.45
CA ALA A 162 3.47 -2.48 -3.81
C ALA A 162 4.84 -3.11 -3.49
N GLN A 163 4.96 -3.76 -2.32
CA GLN A 163 6.18 -4.46 -1.92
C GLN A 163 6.43 -5.68 -2.82
N ALA A 164 5.40 -6.44 -3.14
CA ALA A 164 5.49 -7.59 -4.03
C ALA A 164 5.92 -7.17 -5.45
N LEU A 165 5.28 -6.15 -6.02
CA LEU A 165 5.61 -5.62 -7.35
C LEU A 165 7.02 -5.06 -7.41
N LYS A 166 7.42 -4.24 -6.43
CA LYS A 166 8.79 -3.68 -6.36
C LYS A 166 9.85 -4.77 -6.25
N THR A 167 9.56 -5.82 -5.48
CA THR A 167 10.50 -6.94 -5.32
C THR A 167 10.55 -7.79 -6.59
N ALA A 168 9.41 -8.04 -7.23
CA ALA A 168 9.33 -8.72 -8.51
C ALA A 168 10.11 -8.00 -9.60
N GLN A 169 9.92 -6.68 -9.73
CA GLN A 169 10.66 -5.85 -10.68
C GLN A 169 12.18 -5.93 -10.46
N LYS A 170 12.64 -5.94 -9.20
CA LYS A 170 14.06 -6.15 -8.88
C LYS A 170 14.56 -7.53 -9.28
N ILE A 171 13.80 -8.58 -8.98
CA ILE A 171 14.15 -9.96 -9.36
C ILE A 171 14.25 -10.08 -10.88
N ILE A 172 13.22 -9.63 -11.59
CA ILE A 172 13.15 -9.65 -13.06
C ILE A 172 14.31 -8.83 -13.66
N GLY A 173 14.59 -7.65 -13.12
CA GLY A 173 15.73 -6.82 -13.52
C GLY A 173 17.07 -7.53 -13.32
N THR A 174 17.28 -8.16 -12.16
CA THR A 174 18.50 -8.95 -11.90
C THR A 174 18.63 -10.13 -12.86
N ILE A 175 17.56 -10.87 -13.13
CA ILE A 175 17.56 -11.97 -14.09
C ILE A 175 17.98 -11.46 -15.47
N LYS A 176 17.33 -10.39 -15.96
CA LYS A 176 17.63 -9.78 -17.26
C LYS A 176 19.06 -9.24 -17.38
N ASN A 177 19.60 -8.71 -16.28
CA ASN A 177 20.93 -8.10 -16.28
C ASN A 177 22.09 -9.08 -16.05
N LYS A 178 21.85 -10.18 -15.31
CA LYS A 178 22.92 -11.10 -14.87
C LYS A 178 22.97 -12.40 -15.66
N LEU A 179 21.87 -12.82 -16.29
CA LEU A 179 21.80 -14.06 -17.04
C LEU A 179 21.84 -13.79 -18.55
N ASP A 180 22.31 -14.77 -19.33
CA ASP A 180 22.27 -14.69 -20.79
C ASP A 180 20.80 -14.66 -21.25
N SER A 181 20.44 -13.64 -22.04
CA SER A 181 19.13 -13.48 -22.67
C SER A 181 18.68 -14.67 -23.52
N LYS A 182 19.57 -15.60 -23.91
CA LYS A 182 19.21 -16.84 -24.61
C LYS A 182 18.58 -17.90 -23.69
N LEU A 183 18.66 -17.73 -22.37
CA LEU A 183 18.14 -18.70 -21.39
C LEU A 183 16.65 -18.53 -21.12
N PHE A 184 16.06 -17.40 -21.49
CA PHE A 184 14.64 -17.11 -21.27
C PHE A 184 14.16 -16.16 -22.35
N SER A 185 12.88 -16.26 -22.72
CA SER A 185 12.27 -15.39 -23.74
C SER A 185 11.29 -14.40 -23.14
N THR A 186 10.55 -14.79 -22.10
CA THR A 186 9.52 -13.98 -21.46
C THR A 186 9.51 -14.26 -19.97
N ILE A 187 9.33 -13.21 -19.16
CA ILE A 187 9.24 -13.29 -17.71
C ILE A 187 8.04 -12.44 -17.28
N GLU A 188 7.09 -13.04 -16.60
CA GLU A 188 5.86 -12.38 -16.14
C GLU A 188 5.57 -12.64 -14.67
N ILE A 189 5.00 -11.63 -14.01
CA ILE A 189 4.44 -11.77 -12.66
C ILE A 189 3.09 -12.45 -12.79
N CYS A 190 2.82 -13.41 -11.90
CA CYS A 190 1.58 -14.18 -11.86
C CYS A 190 0.86 -14.00 -10.51
N GLY A 191 -0.05 -14.91 -10.19
CA GLY A 191 -0.70 -15.00 -8.89
C GLY A 191 -1.59 -13.81 -8.55
N SER A 192 -1.80 -13.61 -7.24
CA SER A 192 -2.55 -12.46 -6.72
C SER A 192 -1.93 -11.11 -7.09
N SER A 193 -0.61 -11.05 -7.22
CA SER A 193 0.10 -9.82 -7.61
C SER A 193 -0.30 -9.36 -9.01
N ARG A 194 -0.40 -10.28 -9.97
CA ARG A 194 -0.86 -9.94 -11.33
C ARG A 194 -2.34 -9.56 -11.37
N ARG A 195 -3.17 -10.12 -10.49
CA ARG A 195 -4.57 -9.70 -10.31
C ARG A 195 -4.70 -8.43 -9.46
N ALA A 196 -3.58 -7.84 -9.03
CA ALA A 196 -3.50 -6.67 -8.18
C ALA A 196 -4.25 -6.77 -6.85
N LYS A 197 -4.23 -7.94 -6.20
CA LYS A 197 -4.78 -8.08 -4.86
C LYS A 197 -3.92 -7.28 -3.88
N GLU A 198 -4.57 -6.48 -3.04
CA GLU A 198 -3.93 -5.56 -2.07
C GLU A 198 -2.89 -6.26 -1.19
N LEU A 199 -3.18 -7.51 -0.83
CA LEU A 199 -2.33 -8.37 -0.03
C LEU A 199 -2.14 -9.72 -0.74
N THR A 200 -0.88 -10.11 -0.92
CA THR A 200 -0.45 -11.40 -1.46
C THR A 200 0.24 -12.24 -0.37
N GLY A 201 0.32 -13.55 -0.55
CA GLY A 201 1.10 -14.42 0.36
C GLY A 201 2.55 -14.52 -0.10
N ASP A 202 2.73 -15.08 -1.28
CA ASP A 202 4.01 -15.20 -1.98
C ASP A 202 3.98 -14.40 -3.29
N LEU A 203 5.11 -14.45 -4.01
CA LEU A 203 5.26 -13.92 -5.35
C LEU A 203 5.42 -15.07 -6.36
N ASP A 204 4.56 -15.12 -7.37
CA ASP A 204 4.68 -16.05 -8.48
C ASP A 204 5.34 -15.38 -9.70
N ILE A 205 6.39 -15.98 -10.24
CA ILE A 205 7.05 -15.55 -11.48
C ILE A 205 7.06 -16.70 -12.48
N LEU A 206 6.51 -16.47 -13.67
CA LEU A 206 6.52 -17.41 -14.78
C LEU A 206 7.60 -17.02 -15.79
N ILE A 207 8.40 -17.99 -16.22
CA ILE A 207 9.48 -17.78 -17.19
C ILE A 207 9.35 -18.78 -18.34
N ALA A 208 9.30 -18.26 -19.57
CA ALA A 208 9.41 -19.06 -20.78
C ALA A 208 10.89 -19.37 -21.07
N THR A 209 11.23 -20.66 -21.26
CA THR A 209 12.60 -21.13 -21.53
C THR A 209 12.60 -22.49 -22.23
N ASP A 210 13.55 -22.69 -23.14
CA ASP A 210 13.86 -24.01 -23.71
C ASP A 210 15.00 -24.71 -22.95
N GLN A 211 15.55 -24.07 -21.92
CA GLN A 211 16.69 -24.55 -21.12
C GLN A 211 16.38 -24.53 -19.61
N PRO A 212 15.27 -25.17 -19.15
CA PRO A 212 14.79 -25.04 -17.77
C PRO A 212 15.80 -25.51 -16.72
N GLN A 213 16.55 -26.58 -17.00
CA GLN A 213 17.55 -27.10 -16.08
C GLN A 213 18.72 -26.14 -15.86
N GLU A 214 19.23 -25.51 -16.92
CA GLU A 214 20.31 -24.53 -16.81
C GLU A 214 19.81 -23.27 -16.10
N LEU A 215 18.65 -22.77 -16.50
CA LEU A 215 18.06 -21.58 -15.89
C LEU A 215 17.78 -21.81 -14.39
N SER A 216 17.22 -22.97 -14.02
CA SER A 216 16.98 -23.35 -12.62
C SER A 216 18.26 -23.34 -11.78
N LYS A 217 19.38 -23.87 -12.31
CA LYS A 217 20.68 -23.81 -11.63
C LYS A 217 21.17 -22.38 -11.45
N LYS A 218 21.00 -21.51 -12.44
CA LYS A 218 21.46 -20.12 -12.39
C LYS A 218 20.61 -19.27 -11.44
N LEU A 219 19.29 -19.41 -11.46
CA LEU A 219 18.36 -18.65 -10.62
C LEU A 219 18.66 -18.80 -9.12
N LYS A 220 18.92 -20.03 -8.66
CA LYS A 220 19.20 -20.34 -7.24
C LYS A 220 20.47 -19.68 -6.70
N ASN A 221 21.38 -19.27 -7.58
CA ASN A 221 22.68 -18.68 -7.23
C ASN A 221 22.71 -17.16 -7.39
N LEU A 222 21.60 -16.52 -7.76
CA LEU A 222 21.52 -15.07 -7.85
C LEU A 222 21.37 -14.45 -6.47
N ASN A 223 21.93 -13.24 -6.32
CA ASN A 223 22.05 -12.52 -5.04
C ASN A 223 20.72 -12.08 -4.39
N PHE A 224 19.59 -12.20 -5.09
CA PHE A 224 18.28 -12.02 -4.49
C PHE A 224 17.81 -13.25 -3.69
N THR A 225 18.52 -14.38 -3.77
CA THR A 225 18.21 -15.61 -3.07
C THR A 225 18.97 -15.63 -1.74
N ALA A 226 18.23 -15.55 -0.63
CA ALA A 226 18.80 -15.75 0.70
C ALA A 226 18.74 -17.23 1.11
N GLU A 227 17.63 -17.90 0.79
CA GLU A 227 17.40 -19.32 1.08
C GLU A 227 16.71 -19.99 -0.11
N VAL A 228 17.09 -21.24 -0.40
CA VAL A 228 16.38 -22.09 -1.35
C VAL A 228 15.47 -23.04 -0.59
N ILE A 229 14.16 -22.82 -0.66
CA ILE A 229 13.13 -23.62 0.03
C ILE A 229 12.94 -24.97 -0.70
N GLY A 230 12.89 -24.92 -2.03
CA GLY A 230 12.65 -26.09 -2.87
C GLY A 230 13.07 -25.83 -4.32
N ALA A 231 13.60 -26.84 -5.00
CA ALA A 231 14.40 -26.59 -6.20
C ALA A 231 14.41 -27.80 -7.15
N GLY A 232 13.43 -27.87 -8.05
CA GLY A 232 13.38 -28.85 -9.15
C GLY A 232 13.82 -28.27 -10.50
N ASP A 233 13.58 -29.03 -11.57
CA ASP A 233 13.92 -28.65 -12.95
C ASP A 233 13.03 -27.52 -13.47
N THR A 234 11.74 -27.54 -13.13
CA THR A 234 10.72 -26.60 -13.65
C THR A 234 10.00 -25.78 -12.57
N LYS A 235 10.27 -26.07 -11.30
CA LYS A 235 9.77 -25.30 -10.15
C LYS A 235 10.93 -24.94 -9.24
N ILE A 236 11.07 -23.67 -8.88
CA ILE A 236 11.97 -23.20 -7.83
C ILE A 236 11.17 -22.37 -6.84
N SER A 237 11.41 -22.57 -5.55
CA SER A 237 10.87 -21.77 -4.45
C SER A 237 12.04 -21.26 -3.63
N ILE A 238 12.14 -19.94 -3.50
CA ILE A 238 13.19 -19.28 -2.71
C ILE A 238 12.59 -18.37 -1.66
N ARG A 239 13.42 -17.98 -0.70
CA ARG A 239 13.20 -16.83 0.16
C ARG A 239 14.21 -15.74 -0.18
N THR A 240 13.72 -14.51 -0.32
CA THR A 240 14.58 -13.34 -0.54
C THR A 240 15.23 -12.87 0.76
N ASP A 241 16.21 -11.97 0.65
CA ASP A 241 16.87 -11.30 1.80
C ASP A 241 15.89 -10.58 2.72
N LYS A 242 14.74 -10.17 2.19
CA LYS A 242 13.65 -9.53 2.92
C LYS A 242 12.59 -10.51 3.44
N GLY A 243 12.86 -11.81 3.42
CA GLY A 243 11.96 -12.84 3.94
C GLY A 243 10.79 -13.21 3.01
N MET A 244 10.63 -12.53 1.87
CA MET A 244 9.53 -12.82 0.94
C MET A 244 9.79 -14.12 0.18
N GLN A 245 8.82 -15.05 0.25
CA GLN A 245 8.81 -16.26 -0.57
C GLN A 245 8.51 -15.92 -2.03
N THR A 246 9.25 -16.53 -2.96
CA THR A 246 9.05 -16.36 -4.40
C THR A 246 9.12 -17.71 -5.11
N ASP A 247 8.07 -18.03 -5.85
CA ASP A 247 7.92 -19.24 -6.64
C ASP A 247 8.17 -18.92 -8.13
N PHE A 248 9.13 -19.61 -8.73
CA PHE A 248 9.41 -19.60 -10.16
C PHE A 248 8.82 -20.82 -10.83
N ARG A 249 8.14 -20.61 -11.95
CA ARG A 249 7.66 -21.65 -12.87
C ARG A 249 8.35 -21.50 -14.21
N LEU A 250 9.01 -22.57 -14.66
CA LEU A 250 9.70 -22.61 -15.94
C LEU A 250 8.88 -23.46 -16.91
N VAL A 251 8.50 -22.88 -18.05
CA VAL A 251 7.66 -23.53 -19.07
C VAL A 251 8.24 -23.27 -20.46
N SER A 252 7.86 -24.08 -21.44
CA SER A 252 8.25 -23.82 -22.83
C SER A 252 7.53 -22.57 -23.39
N GLN A 253 8.07 -22.01 -24.49
CA GLN A 253 7.42 -20.90 -25.19
C GLN A 253 5.99 -21.23 -25.63
N GLU A 254 5.73 -22.49 -26.00
CA GLU A 254 4.42 -22.95 -26.46
C GLU A 254 3.41 -23.10 -25.32
N GLU A 255 3.86 -23.44 -24.11
CA GLU A 255 3.00 -23.57 -22.92
C GLU A 255 2.72 -22.23 -22.25
N PHE A 256 3.60 -21.24 -22.44
CA PHE A 256 3.57 -19.97 -21.73
C PHE A 256 2.19 -19.28 -21.68
N PRO A 257 1.41 -19.18 -22.76
CA PRO A 257 0.09 -18.53 -22.68
C PRO A 257 -0.89 -19.23 -21.75
N SER A 258 -0.90 -20.58 -21.76
CA SER A 258 -1.80 -21.37 -20.90
C SER A 258 -1.30 -21.41 -19.45
N ALA A 259 0.01 -21.47 -19.26
CA ALA A 259 0.63 -21.35 -17.95
C ALA A 259 0.38 -19.97 -17.34
N LEU A 260 0.46 -18.89 -18.13
CA LEU A 260 0.19 -17.53 -17.67
C LEU A 260 -1.26 -17.41 -17.18
N HIS A 261 -2.24 -17.91 -17.95
CA HIS A 261 -3.64 -17.97 -17.51
C HIS A 261 -3.77 -18.74 -16.19
N TYR A 262 -3.21 -19.96 -16.15
CA TYR A 262 -3.30 -20.85 -15.01
C TYR A 262 -2.69 -20.26 -13.73
N PHE A 263 -1.44 -19.78 -13.79
CA PHE A 263 -0.73 -19.24 -12.63
C PHE A 263 -1.18 -17.82 -12.27
N THR A 264 -1.86 -17.09 -13.17
CA THR A 264 -2.56 -15.85 -12.80
C THR A 264 -3.76 -16.15 -11.91
N GLY A 265 -4.52 -17.21 -12.22
CA GLY A 265 -5.74 -17.54 -11.51
C GLY A 265 -6.83 -16.47 -11.65
N SER A 266 -7.70 -16.28 -10.67
CA SER A 266 -7.76 -17.00 -9.38
C SER A 266 -8.07 -18.50 -9.53
N GLN A 267 -7.98 -19.25 -8.44
CA GLN A 267 -8.41 -20.66 -8.44
C GLN A 267 -9.88 -20.80 -8.88
N ALA A 268 -10.77 -19.93 -8.39
CA ALA A 268 -12.19 -19.93 -8.73
C ALA A 268 -12.41 -19.66 -10.23
N HIS A 269 -11.77 -18.61 -10.76
CA HIS A 269 -11.78 -18.31 -12.19
C HIS A 269 -11.28 -19.50 -13.03
N ASN A 270 -10.17 -20.13 -12.63
CA ASN A 270 -9.63 -21.29 -13.34
C ASN A 270 -10.59 -22.49 -13.34
N VAL A 271 -11.30 -22.74 -12.23
CA VAL A 271 -12.31 -23.81 -12.15
C VAL A 271 -13.41 -23.57 -13.18
N ARG A 272 -13.95 -22.35 -13.23
CA ARG A 272 -14.98 -21.96 -14.19
C ARG A 272 -14.51 -22.06 -15.64
N MET A 273 -13.30 -21.58 -15.94
CA MET A 273 -12.71 -21.65 -17.28
C MET A 273 -12.50 -23.10 -17.74
N ARG A 274 -12.04 -24.00 -16.86
CA ARG A 274 -11.90 -25.43 -17.16
C ARG A 274 -13.25 -26.11 -17.37
N GLN A 275 -14.26 -25.75 -16.57
CA GLN A 275 -15.61 -26.26 -16.74
C GLN A 275 -16.17 -25.85 -18.11
N LEU A 276 -16.04 -24.57 -18.48
CA LEU A 276 -16.44 -24.07 -19.79
C LEU A 276 -15.70 -24.76 -20.94
N ALA A 277 -14.38 -24.98 -20.80
CA ALA A 277 -13.63 -25.75 -21.78
C ALA A 277 -14.19 -27.17 -21.95
N LYS A 278 -14.46 -27.86 -20.84
CA LYS A 278 -15.04 -29.21 -20.84
C LYS A 278 -16.40 -29.26 -21.54
N ASP A 279 -17.25 -28.28 -21.27
CA ASP A 279 -18.59 -28.18 -21.88
C ASP A 279 -18.51 -27.94 -23.39
N ASN A 280 -17.43 -27.30 -23.86
CA ASN A 280 -17.09 -27.15 -25.28
C ASN A 280 -16.28 -28.32 -25.87
N GLY A 281 -16.12 -29.42 -25.14
CA GLY A 281 -15.37 -30.58 -25.59
C GLY A 281 -13.85 -30.38 -25.64
N LEU A 282 -13.33 -29.46 -24.84
CA LEU A 282 -11.91 -29.15 -24.72
C LEU A 282 -11.40 -29.48 -23.31
N LYS A 283 -10.08 -29.57 -23.16
CA LYS A 283 -9.40 -29.66 -21.86
C LYS A 283 -8.42 -28.50 -21.74
N LEU A 284 -8.62 -27.64 -20.74
CA LEU A 284 -7.71 -26.56 -20.39
C LEU A 284 -6.84 -26.96 -19.19
N SER A 285 -5.53 -26.72 -19.29
CA SER A 285 -4.53 -26.96 -18.24
C SER A 285 -3.38 -25.96 -18.36
N GLU A 286 -2.45 -25.95 -17.42
CA GLU A 286 -1.22 -25.17 -17.46
C GLU A 286 -0.35 -25.44 -18.70
N TYR A 287 -0.48 -26.63 -19.30
CA TYR A 287 0.31 -27.06 -20.46
C TYR A 287 -0.32 -26.69 -21.82
N GLY A 288 -1.57 -26.23 -21.83
CA GLY A 288 -2.28 -25.99 -23.07
C GLY A 288 -3.79 -26.14 -22.99
N LEU A 289 -4.41 -25.82 -24.13
CA LEU A 289 -5.78 -26.17 -24.47
C LEU A 289 -5.77 -27.34 -25.46
N PHE A 290 -6.55 -28.38 -25.19
CA PHE A 290 -6.52 -29.63 -25.94
C PHE A 290 -7.92 -30.02 -26.43
N GLN A 291 -7.98 -30.63 -27.59
CA GLN A 291 -9.19 -31.29 -28.10
C GLN A 291 -9.42 -32.65 -27.42
N LYS A 292 -10.61 -33.24 -27.61
CA LYS A 292 -10.97 -34.54 -27.00
C LYS A 292 -10.02 -35.68 -27.36
N ASP A 293 -9.45 -35.64 -28.57
CA ASP A 293 -8.50 -36.63 -29.06
C ASP A 293 -7.06 -36.44 -28.53
N GLY A 294 -6.84 -35.40 -27.72
CA GLY A 294 -5.53 -35.04 -27.17
C GLY A 294 -4.71 -34.08 -28.04
N THR A 295 -5.22 -33.66 -29.20
CA THR A 295 -4.55 -32.69 -30.07
C THR A 295 -4.48 -31.33 -29.37
N LYS A 296 -3.28 -30.75 -29.28
CA LYS A 296 -3.06 -29.42 -28.68
C LYS A 296 -3.47 -28.31 -29.64
N GLU A 297 -4.26 -27.36 -29.14
CA GLU A 297 -4.66 -26.15 -29.87
C GLU A 297 -3.46 -25.18 -29.99
N LYS A 298 -3.36 -24.49 -31.12
CA LYS A 298 -2.30 -23.50 -31.35
C LYS A 298 -2.68 -22.18 -30.69
N ILE A 299 -2.25 -22.00 -29.44
CA ILE A 299 -2.48 -20.79 -28.64
C ILE A 299 -1.20 -19.95 -28.63
N LYS A 300 -1.29 -18.67 -28.96
CA LYS A 300 -0.16 -17.72 -28.94
C LYS A 300 -0.24 -16.72 -27.78
N SER A 301 -1.43 -16.54 -27.22
CA SER A 301 -1.70 -15.58 -26.15
C SER A 301 -2.85 -16.06 -25.26
N GLU A 302 -3.01 -15.45 -24.08
CA GLU A 302 -4.19 -15.70 -23.25
C GLU A 302 -5.48 -15.36 -23.99
N VAL A 303 -5.48 -14.31 -24.82
CA VAL A 303 -6.62 -13.88 -25.65
C VAL A 303 -7.14 -15.02 -26.53
N ASP A 304 -6.25 -15.84 -27.10
CA ASP A 304 -6.65 -16.99 -27.92
C ASP A 304 -7.43 -18.04 -27.10
N ILE A 305 -7.12 -18.20 -25.81
CA ILE A 305 -7.84 -19.11 -24.90
C ILE A 305 -9.26 -18.62 -24.70
N PHE A 306 -9.44 -17.33 -24.38
CA PHE A 306 -10.75 -16.72 -24.18
C PHE A 306 -11.59 -16.78 -25.47
N ASN A 307 -11.02 -16.35 -26.60
CA ASN A 307 -11.69 -16.39 -27.91
C ASN A 307 -12.12 -17.81 -28.28
N ARG A 308 -11.27 -18.82 -28.04
CA ARG A 308 -11.57 -20.22 -28.36
C ARG A 308 -12.73 -20.78 -27.54
N LEU A 309 -12.96 -20.22 -26.34
CA LEU A 309 -14.05 -20.53 -25.44
C LEU A 309 -15.28 -19.61 -25.61
N GLY A 310 -15.27 -18.73 -26.61
CA GLY A 310 -16.37 -17.81 -26.89
C GLY A 310 -16.51 -16.70 -25.85
N LEU A 311 -15.39 -16.24 -25.29
CA LEU A 311 -15.34 -15.17 -24.30
C LEU A 311 -14.56 -13.98 -24.84
N ASP A 312 -15.02 -12.77 -24.52
CA ASP A 312 -14.16 -11.59 -24.55
C ASP A 312 -12.98 -11.75 -23.58
N TYR A 313 -11.86 -11.08 -23.86
CA TYR A 313 -10.68 -11.18 -23.03
C TYR A 313 -10.91 -10.57 -21.63
N ILE A 314 -10.77 -11.41 -20.60
CA ILE A 314 -10.89 -11.00 -19.20
C ILE A 314 -9.51 -10.60 -18.67
N ILE A 315 -9.33 -9.31 -18.34
CA ILE A 315 -8.10 -8.79 -17.74
C ILE A 315 -7.83 -9.47 -16.38
N PRO A 316 -6.56 -9.64 -15.98
CA PRO A 316 -6.19 -10.33 -14.73
C PRO A 316 -6.94 -9.85 -13.48
N GLU A 317 -7.13 -8.53 -13.35
CA GLU A 317 -7.76 -7.86 -12.22
C GLU A 317 -9.22 -8.28 -11.99
N LEU A 318 -9.92 -8.76 -13.03
CA LEU A 318 -11.31 -9.19 -12.94
C LEU A 318 -11.47 -10.68 -12.59
N ARG A 319 -10.38 -11.47 -12.63
CA ARG A 319 -10.42 -12.96 -12.56
C ARG A 319 -10.63 -13.50 -11.16
N GLU A 320 -11.76 -13.17 -10.53
CA GLU A 320 -12.10 -13.52 -9.15
C GLU A 320 -13.42 -14.32 -9.03
N ASP A 321 -14.03 -14.77 -10.14
CA ASP A 321 -15.34 -15.46 -10.20
C ASP A 321 -16.46 -14.64 -9.54
N GLN A 322 -16.56 -13.37 -9.93
CA GLN A 322 -17.52 -12.38 -9.42
C GLN A 322 -18.40 -11.80 -10.54
N GLY A 323 -18.69 -12.63 -11.55
CA GLY A 323 -19.53 -12.30 -12.70
C GLY A 323 -18.77 -11.98 -13.99
N GLU A 324 -17.43 -12.02 -13.98
CA GLU A 324 -16.60 -11.62 -15.13
C GLU A 324 -16.75 -12.57 -16.32
N ILE A 325 -17.01 -13.85 -16.07
CA ILE A 325 -17.19 -14.85 -17.13
C ILE A 325 -18.54 -14.66 -17.82
N GLU A 326 -19.60 -14.46 -17.03
CA GLU A 326 -20.94 -14.19 -17.56
C GLU A 326 -20.95 -12.88 -18.36
N ALA A 327 -20.26 -11.84 -17.86
CA ALA A 327 -20.12 -10.58 -18.58
C ALA A 327 -19.34 -10.77 -19.90
N ALA A 328 -18.25 -11.55 -19.89
CA ALA A 328 -17.47 -11.84 -21.10
C ALA A 328 -18.24 -12.65 -22.14
N GLN A 329 -19.15 -13.54 -21.73
CA GLN A 329 -20.03 -14.27 -22.65
C GLN A 329 -21.05 -13.38 -23.35
N LYS A 330 -21.49 -12.31 -22.67
CA LYS A 330 -22.53 -11.40 -23.16
C LYS A 330 -21.96 -10.16 -23.87
N GLY A 331 -20.64 -9.98 -23.86
CA GLY A 331 -20.02 -8.74 -24.34
C GLY A 331 -20.29 -7.54 -23.43
N GLU A 332 -20.45 -7.79 -22.13
CA GLU A 332 -20.82 -6.81 -21.09
C GLU A 332 -19.66 -6.52 -20.12
N LEU A 333 -18.42 -6.88 -20.47
CA LEU A 333 -17.25 -6.51 -19.66
C LEU A 333 -17.09 -4.97 -19.61
N PRO A 334 -16.68 -4.41 -18.46
CA PRO A 334 -16.45 -2.97 -18.35
C PRO A 334 -15.29 -2.55 -19.24
N LYS A 335 -15.36 -1.35 -19.82
CA LYS A 335 -14.21 -0.69 -20.46
C LYS A 335 -13.30 -0.13 -19.37
N SER A 336 -12.53 -1.04 -18.76
CA SER A 336 -11.73 -0.76 -17.58
C SER A 336 -10.86 0.49 -17.74
N ILE A 337 -10.92 1.36 -16.74
CA ILE A 337 -10.06 2.56 -16.65
C ILE A 337 -8.57 2.19 -16.79
N GLU A 338 -7.82 3.08 -17.43
CA GLU A 338 -6.37 2.97 -17.61
C GLU A 338 -5.66 4.19 -17.00
N LEU A 339 -4.37 4.04 -16.69
CA LEU A 339 -3.57 5.12 -16.10
C LEU A 339 -3.59 6.40 -16.96
N LYS A 340 -3.59 6.25 -18.30
CA LYS A 340 -3.63 7.38 -19.25
C LYS A 340 -4.94 8.17 -19.22
N ASP A 341 -6.00 7.62 -18.62
CA ASP A 341 -7.29 8.32 -18.51
C ASP A 341 -7.26 9.35 -17.37
N ILE A 342 -6.31 9.25 -16.44
CA ILE A 342 -6.15 10.16 -15.31
C ILE A 342 -5.52 11.47 -15.78
N LYS A 343 -6.19 12.57 -15.46
CA LYS A 343 -5.77 13.94 -15.81
C LYS A 343 -5.30 14.74 -14.60
N GLY A 344 -5.44 14.24 -13.38
CA GLY A 344 -4.93 14.91 -12.20
C GLY A 344 -5.09 14.12 -10.92
N ASP A 345 -4.36 14.54 -9.89
CA ASP A 345 -4.42 14.00 -8.54
C ASP A 345 -5.11 15.01 -7.62
N LEU A 346 -6.12 14.56 -6.88
CA LEU A 346 -6.98 15.43 -6.07
C LEU A 346 -6.73 15.30 -4.57
N HIS A 347 -5.72 14.54 -4.13
CA HIS A 347 -5.30 14.47 -2.72
C HIS A 347 -3.78 14.37 -2.62
N LEU A 348 -3.14 15.47 -2.27
CA LEU A 348 -1.70 15.55 -2.02
C LEU A 348 -1.35 16.66 -1.02
N HIS A 349 -0.14 16.56 -0.48
CA HIS A 349 0.36 17.37 0.61
C HIS A 349 1.60 18.15 0.20
N SER A 350 1.79 19.32 0.78
CA SER A 350 2.92 20.20 0.54
C SER A 350 3.62 20.55 1.86
N ARG A 351 4.68 21.36 1.78
CA ARG A 351 5.41 21.87 2.96
C ARG A 351 4.56 22.72 3.91
N TYR A 352 3.34 23.09 3.53
CA TYR A 352 2.43 23.78 4.44
C TYR A 352 1.95 22.88 5.59
N SER A 353 1.85 21.56 5.38
CA SER A 353 1.60 20.59 6.45
C SER A 353 2.78 19.62 6.60
N ASP A 354 2.65 18.38 6.13
CA ASP A 354 3.63 17.30 6.30
C ASP A 354 4.22 16.78 4.98
N GLY A 355 3.97 17.46 3.86
CA GLY A 355 4.64 17.22 2.59
C GLY A 355 6.09 17.69 2.55
N ALA A 356 6.92 17.03 1.74
CA ALA A 356 8.35 17.30 1.63
C ALA A 356 8.70 18.43 0.64
N PHE A 357 7.77 18.84 -0.23
CA PHE A 357 8.00 19.74 -1.36
C PHE A 357 7.06 20.94 -1.36
N SER A 358 7.50 22.03 -1.98
CA SER A 358 6.66 23.21 -2.23
C SER A 358 5.53 22.88 -3.21
N ILE A 359 4.48 23.71 -3.23
CA ILE A 359 3.34 23.56 -4.15
C ILE A 359 3.82 23.61 -5.61
N LYS A 360 4.75 24.52 -5.92
CA LYS A 360 5.35 24.65 -7.26
C LYS A 360 6.09 23.38 -7.69
N GLU A 361 6.95 22.84 -6.82
CA GLU A 361 7.67 21.59 -7.11
C GLU A 361 6.71 20.40 -7.34
N MET A 362 5.63 20.31 -6.54
CA MET A 362 4.60 19.28 -6.69
C MET A 362 3.81 19.45 -8.00
N ALA A 363 3.43 20.68 -8.36
CA ALA A 363 2.70 21.00 -9.59
C ALA A 363 3.55 20.74 -10.84
N GLU A 364 4.81 21.18 -10.86
CA GLU A 364 5.74 20.94 -11.96
C GLU A 364 6.00 19.43 -12.15
N ALA A 365 6.21 18.68 -11.06
CA ALA A 365 6.38 17.24 -11.15
C ALA A 365 5.13 16.52 -11.67
N ALA A 366 3.93 16.94 -11.24
CA ALA A 366 2.67 16.40 -11.73
C ALA A 366 2.48 16.66 -13.24
N ARG A 367 2.77 17.88 -13.69
CA ARG A 367 2.71 18.25 -15.11
C ARG A 367 3.75 17.48 -15.93
N ASP A 368 5.01 17.51 -15.52
CA ASP A 368 6.14 17.11 -16.36
C ASP A 368 6.42 15.60 -16.30
N GLN A 369 6.15 14.93 -15.17
CA GLN A 369 6.40 13.49 -15.00
C GLN A 369 5.14 12.66 -15.26
N MET A 370 3.96 13.15 -14.86
CA MET A 370 2.70 12.40 -14.98
C MET A 370 1.86 12.84 -16.17
N GLY A 371 2.13 14.03 -16.75
CA GLY A 371 1.31 14.57 -17.84
C GLY A 371 -0.06 15.07 -17.37
N TYR A 372 -0.22 15.37 -16.07
CA TYR A 372 -1.47 15.86 -15.52
C TYR A 372 -1.79 17.27 -16.02
N GLN A 373 -3.09 17.58 -16.02
CA GLN A 373 -3.67 18.89 -16.31
C GLN A 373 -3.94 19.70 -15.04
N TYR A 374 -4.07 19.01 -13.89
CA TYR A 374 -4.32 19.66 -12.61
C TYR A 374 -3.84 18.82 -11.43
N ILE A 375 -3.72 19.50 -10.30
CA ILE A 375 -3.66 18.88 -8.97
C ILE A 375 -4.54 19.67 -7.99
N ALA A 376 -5.00 19.04 -6.91
CA ALA A 376 -5.53 19.75 -5.75
C ALA A 376 -4.53 19.67 -4.59
N VAL A 377 -4.11 20.81 -4.06
CA VAL A 377 -3.30 20.87 -2.84
C VAL A 377 -4.25 20.77 -1.66
N THR A 378 -4.11 19.73 -0.83
CA THR A 378 -5.08 19.39 0.21
C THR A 378 -4.38 19.14 1.54
N ASP A 379 -3.51 20.06 1.93
CA ASP A 379 -2.82 20.02 3.22
C ASP A 379 -3.80 19.92 4.40
N HIS A 380 -3.32 19.34 5.52
CA HIS A 380 -4.17 19.02 6.67
C HIS A 380 -4.67 20.25 7.44
N SER A 381 -5.90 20.14 7.96
CA SER A 381 -6.52 21.12 8.87
C SER A 381 -5.96 21.16 10.30
N GLN A 382 -6.29 22.22 11.04
CA GLN A 382 -5.67 22.64 12.30
C GLN A 382 -5.64 21.58 13.42
N SER A 383 -6.68 20.76 13.53
CA SER A 383 -6.85 19.74 14.58
C SER A 383 -5.85 18.58 14.45
N LEU A 384 -5.30 18.33 13.26
CA LEU A 384 -4.33 17.27 13.03
C LEU A 384 -2.90 17.70 13.40
N THR A 385 -2.72 18.04 14.68
CA THR A 385 -1.44 18.49 15.24
C THR A 385 -0.26 17.53 15.04
N VAL A 386 -0.52 16.22 14.89
CA VAL A 386 0.53 15.21 14.62
C VAL A 386 1.12 15.31 13.22
N ALA A 387 0.39 15.92 12.28
CA ALA A 387 0.77 16.12 10.89
C ALA A 387 1.06 17.61 10.58
N SER A 388 1.36 18.40 11.61
CA SER A 388 1.59 19.86 11.48
C SER A 388 0.43 20.59 10.77
N GLY A 389 -0.82 20.23 11.10
CA GLY A 389 -2.02 20.82 10.51
C GLY A 389 -2.02 22.36 10.48
N MET A 390 -2.48 22.93 9.38
CA MET A 390 -2.39 24.37 9.08
C MET A 390 -3.33 25.20 9.95
N SER A 391 -2.86 26.35 10.40
CA SER A 391 -3.71 27.42 10.93
C SER A 391 -4.51 28.13 9.82
N ILE A 392 -5.58 28.83 10.21
CA ILE A 392 -6.36 29.68 9.29
C ILE A 392 -5.49 30.71 8.55
N LYS A 393 -4.44 31.21 9.21
CA LYS A 393 -3.51 32.16 8.61
C LYS A 393 -2.69 31.49 7.51
N GLU A 394 -2.10 30.33 7.79
CA GLU A 394 -1.29 29.56 6.83
C GLU A 394 -2.14 29.12 5.63
N LEU A 395 -3.38 28.67 5.86
CA LEU A 395 -4.30 28.35 4.76
C LEU A 395 -4.51 29.56 3.84
N LYS A 396 -4.76 30.75 4.40
CA LYS A 396 -4.93 31.97 3.58
C LYS A 396 -3.67 32.34 2.79
N GLU A 397 -2.49 32.14 3.36
CA GLU A 397 -1.21 32.34 2.66
C GLU A 397 -1.06 31.33 1.51
N GLN A 398 -1.38 30.06 1.76
CA GLN A 398 -1.42 29.02 0.73
C GLN A 398 -2.37 29.38 -0.43
N LEU A 399 -3.58 29.87 -0.14
CA LEU A 399 -4.54 30.24 -1.19
C LEU A 399 -3.99 31.35 -2.10
N GLN A 400 -3.28 32.33 -1.52
CA GLN A 400 -2.63 33.40 -2.28
C GLN A 400 -1.46 32.89 -3.12
N GLU A 401 -0.65 31.96 -2.58
CA GLU A 401 0.42 31.31 -3.33
C GLU A 401 -0.15 30.52 -4.53
N ILE A 402 -1.24 29.79 -4.33
CA ILE A 402 -1.92 29.05 -5.40
C ILE A 402 -2.50 29.98 -6.47
N ASP A 403 -3.04 31.14 -6.10
CA ASP A 403 -3.50 32.15 -7.06
C ASP A 403 -2.35 32.67 -7.92
N ALA A 404 -1.26 33.10 -7.29
CA ALA A 404 -0.07 33.57 -8.01
C ALA A 404 0.52 32.48 -8.91
N LEU A 405 0.59 31.25 -8.43
CA LEU A 405 1.10 30.12 -9.21
C LEU A 405 0.21 29.80 -10.42
N ASN A 406 -1.11 29.90 -10.28
CA ASN A 406 -2.03 29.71 -11.40
C ASN A 406 -1.91 30.81 -12.48
N GLU A 407 -1.44 32.01 -12.13
CA GLU A 407 -1.09 33.05 -13.12
C GLU A 407 0.22 32.73 -13.85
N GLU A 408 1.16 32.04 -13.20
CA GLU A 408 2.44 31.63 -13.78
C GLU A 408 2.36 30.36 -14.64
N LEU A 409 1.51 29.40 -14.27
CA LEU A 409 1.45 28.08 -14.90
C LEU A 409 0.56 28.09 -16.15
N GLU A 410 1.16 27.87 -17.32
CA GLU A 410 0.41 27.68 -18.55
C GLU A 410 -0.18 26.26 -18.66
N ASN A 411 -1.46 26.17 -19.05
CA ASN A 411 -2.17 24.91 -19.32
C ASN A 411 -2.19 23.90 -18.15
N PHE A 412 -2.01 24.37 -16.91
CA PHE A 412 -2.04 23.53 -15.72
C PHE A 412 -2.77 24.27 -14.60
N LYS A 413 -3.67 23.58 -13.89
CA LYS A 413 -4.48 24.19 -12.82
C LYS A 413 -4.13 23.59 -11.47
N VAL A 414 -3.79 24.43 -10.51
CA VAL A 414 -3.69 24.05 -9.09
C VAL A 414 -5.00 24.46 -8.42
N LEU A 415 -5.73 23.48 -7.88
CA LEU A 415 -6.97 23.69 -7.13
C LEU A 415 -6.63 24.03 -5.68
N LYS A 416 -7.35 25.01 -5.14
CA LYS A 416 -7.32 25.37 -3.72
C LYS A 416 -8.10 24.33 -2.93
N GLY A 417 -7.41 23.44 -2.25
CA GLY A 417 -8.04 22.39 -1.48
C GLY A 417 -7.63 22.36 -0.02
N VAL A 418 -8.26 21.46 0.72
CA VAL A 418 -7.91 21.13 2.10
C VAL A 418 -8.37 19.72 2.43
N GLU A 419 -7.61 19.01 3.24
CA GLU A 419 -8.11 17.84 3.94
C GLU A 419 -8.54 18.23 5.36
N VAL A 420 -9.86 18.35 5.55
CA VAL A 420 -10.47 18.74 6.82
C VAL A 420 -10.83 17.51 7.67
N ASP A 421 -10.47 17.53 8.96
CA ASP A 421 -10.89 16.48 9.88
C ASP A 421 -12.39 16.59 10.13
N ILE A 422 -13.07 15.44 10.12
CA ILE A 422 -14.45 15.33 10.56
C ILE A 422 -14.39 15.17 12.08
N LEU A 423 -14.82 16.17 12.84
CA LEU A 423 -14.83 16.14 14.30
C LEU A 423 -15.77 15.04 14.85
N LYS A 424 -15.65 14.70 16.14
CA LYS A 424 -16.43 13.61 16.76
C LYS A 424 -17.95 13.75 16.54
N ASN A 425 -18.47 14.97 16.54
CA ASN A 425 -19.89 15.29 16.33
C ASN A 425 -20.29 15.40 14.84
N GLY A 426 -19.39 15.08 13.92
CA GLY A 426 -19.57 15.15 12.47
C GLY A 426 -19.51 16.55 11.88
N GLU A 427 -19.10 17.56 12.65
CA GLU A 427 -18.76 18.90 12.11
C GLU A 427 -17.36 18.88 11.49
N LEU A 428 -17.05 19.91 10.70
CA LEU A 428 -15.74 20.07 10.07
C LEU A 428 -14.87 20.97 10.94
N ASP A 429 -13.56 20.77 10.86
CA ASP A 429 -12.58 21.52 11.64
C ASP A 429 -12.36 22.98 11.18
N PHE A 430 -13.05 23.41 10.13
CA PHE A 430 -13.08 24.80 9.66
C PHE A 430 -14.51 25.31 9.48
N GLU A 431 -14.70 26.61 9.70
CA GLU A 431 -15.96 27.33 9.52
C GLU A 431 -16.33 27.47 8.03
N ASP A 432 -17.64 27.50 7.73
CA ASP A 432 -18.18 27.53 6.37
C ASP A 432 -17.63 28.72 5.53
N ASP A 433 -17.50 29.92 6.12
CA ASP A 433 -16.94 31.11 5.44
C ASP A 433 -15.51 30.89 4.90
N LEU A 434 -14.74 30.02 5.54
CA LEU A 434 -13.38 29.66 5.09
C LEU A 434 -13.44 28.58 4.03
N LEU A 435 -14.33 27.59 4.20
CA LEU A 435 -14.53 26.51 3.23
C LEU A 435 -15.09 27.01 1.90
N ASP A 436 -15.87 28.09 1.90
CA ASP A 436 -16.40 28.76 0.69
C ASP A 436 -15.32 29.33 -0.24
N GLN A 437 -14.10 29.52 0.25
CA GLN A 437 -12.98 30.03 -0.54
C GLN A 437 -12.20 28.93 -1.26
N LEU A 438 -12.55 27.66 -1.04
CA LEU A 438 -11.85 26.49 -1.55
C LEU A 438 -12.56 25.90 -2.78
N ASP A 439 -11.77 25.42 -3.73
CA ASP A 439 -12.25 24.67 -4.89
C ASP A 439 -12.62 23.23 -4.49
N PHE A 440 -11.85 22.62 -3.57
CA PHE A 440 -11.93 21.19 -3.28
C PHE A 440 -11.73 20.84 -1.80
N VAL A 441 -12.81 20.44 -1.11
CA VAL A 441 -12.74 20.02 0.30
C VAL A 441 -12.85 18.50 0.40
N ILE A 442 -11.81 17.89 0.97
CA ILE A 442 -11.80 16.48 1.38
C ILE A 442 -12.14 16.43 2.87
N ALA A 443 -13.11 15.60 3.25
CA ALA A 443 -13.41 15.34 4.66
C ALA A 443 -12.99 13.92 5.05
N SER A 444 -12.21 13.80 6.12
CA SER A 444 -11.58 12.54 6.53
C SER A 444 -11.69 12.29 8.03
N ILE A 445 -11.59 11.01 8.45
CA ILE A 445 -11.55 10.62 9.86
C ILE A 445 -10.11 10.36 10.27
N HIS A 446 -9.56 11.15 11.20
CA HIS A 446 -8.24 10.93 11.79
C HIS A 446 -8.25 10.62 13.29
N SER A 447 -9.43 10.64 13.89
CA SER A 447 -9.60 10.55 15.34
C SER A 447 -10.84 9.74 15.73
N TYR A 448 -10.85 9.21 16.96
CA TYR A 448 -11.95 8.41 17.49
C TYR A 448 -12.31 7.20 16.62
N PHE A 449 -11.32 6.40 16.21
CA PHE A 449 -11.55 5.22 15.36
C PHE A 449 -12.37 4.10 16.02
N ASN A 450 -12.62 4.19 17.33
CA ASN A 450 -13.27 3.15 18.12
C ASN A 450 -14.72 3.50 18.51
N LEU A 451 -15.38 4.40 17.76
CA LEU A 451 -16.81 4.65 17.92
C LEU A 451 -17.62 3.42 17.48
N GLU A 452 -18.84 3.32 18.01
CA GLU A 452 -19.79 2.30 17.56
C GLU A 452 -20.21 2.56 16.11
N GLU A 453 -20.57 1.50 15.38
CA GLU A 453 -20.86 1.55 13.94
C GLU A 453 -21.88 2.62 13.56
N GLU A 454 -22.97 2.71 14.33
CA GLU A 454 -24.04 3.69 14.09
C GLU A 454 -23.56 5.14 14.29
N GLU A 455 -22.72 5.39 15.31
CA GLU A 455 -22.17 6.72 15.60
C GLU A 455 -21.16 7.14 14.52
N MET A 456 -20.25 6.25 14.13
CA MET A 456 -19.28 6.50 13.06
C MET A 456 -19.98 6.74 11.71
N THR A 457 -20.98 5.93 11.40
CA THR A 457 -21.77 6.07 10.17
C THR A 457 -22.49 7.42 10.12
N ALA A 458 -23.15 7.81 11.21
CA ALA A 458 -23.83 9.11 11.30
C ALA A 458 -22.84 10.29 11.19
N ARG A 459 -21.66 10.17 11.81
CA ARG A 459 -20.57 11.16 11.73
C ARG A 459 -20.13 11.39 10.28
N ILE A 460 -19.86 10.32 9.54
CA ILE A 460 -19.43 10.40 8.13
C ILE A 460 -20.57 10.93 7.24
N ILE A 461 -21.81 10.46 7.43
CA ILE A 461 -22.95 10.93 6.64
C ILE A 461 -23.21 12.42 6.87
N LYS A 462 -22.99 12.94 8.08
CA LYS A 462 -23.11 14.39 8.34
C LYS A 462 -22.10 15.19 7.49
N ALA A 463 -20.86 14.72 7.37
CA ALA A 463 -19.85 15.31 6.49
C ALA A 463 -20.22 15.21 5.01
N VAL A 464 -20.73 14.06 4.54
CA VAL A 464 -21.23 13.87 3.17
C VAL A 464 -22.31 14.90 2.79
N LYS A 465 -23.17 15.26 3.74
CA LYS A 465 -24.26 16.23 3.53
C LYS A 465 -23.80 17.69 3.53
N ASN A 466 -22.57 17.98 3.96
CA ASN A 466 -22.08 19.35 3.99
C ASN A 466 -21.87 19.86 2.53
N PRO A 467 -22.33 21.08 2.19
CA PRO A 467 -22.28 21.62 0.82
C PRO A 467 -20.85 21.93 0.32
N HIS A 468 -19.88 22.08 1.22
CA HIS A 468 -18.49 22.33 0.85
C HIS A 468 -17.74 21.02 0.55
N VAL A 469 -18.12 19.90 1.17
CA VAL A 469 -17.41 18.61 1.05
C VAL A 469 -17.64 17.97 -0.32
N LYS A 470 -16.55 17.82 -1.09
CA LYS A 470 -16.56 17.23 -2.44
C LYS A 470 -16.12 15.76 -2.44
N LEU A 471 -15.32 15.36 -1.48
CA LEU A 471 -14.76 14.02 -1.36
C LEU A 471 -14.75 13.57 0.12
N ILE A 472 -15.08 12.30 0.36
CA ILE A 472 -14.69 11.63 1.61
C ILE A 472 -13.36 10.90 1.38
N GLY A 473 -12.32 11.30 2.10
CA GLY A 473 -10.99 10.71 2.02
C GLY A 473 -10.91 9.38 2.75
N HIS A 474 -10.17 8.42 2.19
CA HIS A 474 -9.93 7.05 2.70
C HIS A 474 -11.02 6.56 3.69
N PRO A 475 -12.23 6.25 3.17
CA PRO A 475 -13.47 6.25 3.96
C PRO A 475 -13.63 5.13 5.00
N SER A 476 -12.71 4.15 5.04
CA SER A 476 -12.70 3.12 6.08
C SER A 476 -11.61 3.36 7.12
N GLY A 477 -10.66 4.26 6.83
CA GLY A 477 -9.52 4.59 7.66
C GLY A 477 -8.55 3.43 7.87
N ARG A 478 -8.65 2.37 7.08
CA ARG A 478 -7.78 1.20 7.22
C ARG A 478 -6.33 1.53 6.86
N MET A 479 -5.41 0.76 7.44
CA MET A 479 -4.00 0.69 7.08
C MET A 479 -3.64 -0.79 6.94
N LEU A 480 -3.33 -1.24 5.73
CA LEU A 480 -2.97 -2.62 5.44
C LEU A 480 -1.82 -3.09 6.35
N GLY A 481 -2.01 -4.25 7.00
CA GLY A 481 -1.04 -4.80 7.96
C GLY A 481 -0.90 -4.04 9.28
N GLY A 482 -1.63 -2.94 9.47
CA GLY A 482 -1.52 -2.08 10.67
C GLY A 482 -2.84 -1.86 11.40
N ARG A 483 -3.85 -1.30 10.72
CA ARG A 483 -5.13 -0.89 11.30
C ARG A 483 -6.28 -1.41 10.44
N GLU A 484 -7.19 -2.19 11.04
CA GLU A 484 -8.44 -2.58 10.38
C GLU A 484 -9.34 -1.36 10.13
N PRO A 485 -10.29 -1.45 9.17
CA PRO A 485 -11.39 -0.50 9.07
C PRO A 485 -12.02 -0.22 10.44
N TYR A 486 -12.36 1.04 10.72
CA TYR A 486 -13.25 1.34 11.84
C TYR A 486 -14.64 0.74 11.59
N ALA A 487 -15.44 0.58 12.64
CA ALA A 487 -16.81 0.09 12.50
C ALA A 487 -17.64 1.15 11.76
N VAL A 488 -18.00 0.90 10.49
CA VAL A 488 -18.80 1.81 9.66
C VAL A 488 -19.68 1.01 8.70
N ASP A 489 -20.93 1.43 8.55
CA ASP A 489 -21.85 0.93 7.52
C ASP A 489 -21.60 1.70 6.21
N LEU A 490 -20.66 1.18 5.41
CA LEU A 490 -20.30 1.80 4.14
C LEU A 490 -21.43 1.76 3.11
N ASP A 491 -22.38 0.82 3.19
CA ASP A 491 -23.53 0.81 2.28
C ASP A 491 -24.40 2.07 2.49
N LYS A 492 -24.61 2.50 3.75
CA LYS A 492 -25.29 3.78 4.05
C LYS A 492 -24.48 5.00 3.63
N VAL A 493 -23.17 5.00 3.85
CA VAL A 493 -22.28 6.09 3.42
C VAL A 493 -22.32 6.24 1.90
N ILE A 494 -22.24 5.13 1.16
CA ILE A 494 -22.31 5.11 -0.31
C ILE A 494 -23.65 5.65 -0.81
N ALA A 495 -24.77 5.24 -0.20
CA ALA A 495 -26.09 5.74 -0.56
C ALA A 495 -26.18 7.26 -0.38
N ALA A 496 -25.69 7.79 0.76
CA ALA A 496 -25.64 9.23 1.00
C ALA A 496 -24.70 9.95 0.01
N ALA A 497 -23.53 9.39 -0.27
CA ALA A 497 -22.56 9.97 -1.19
C ALA A 497 -23.15 10.12 -2.61
N ALA A 498 -23.87 9.09 -3.09
CA ALA A 498 -24.57 9.13 -4.36
C ALA A 498 -25.74 10.13 -4.36
N GLU A 499 -26.52 10.21 -3.27
CA GLU A 499 -27.64 11.16 -3.15
C GLU A 499 -27.15 12.61 -3.24
N TYR A 500 -26.14 12.94 -2.45
CA TYR A 500 -25.63 14.30 -2.27
C TYR A 500 -24.49 14.66 -3.22
N ASN A 501 -24.13 13.78 -4.16
CA ASN A 501 -23.07 13.99 -5.13
C ASN A 501 -21.69 14.30 -4.50
N THR A 502 -21.36 13.61 -3.40
CA THR A 502 -20.01 13.59 -2.81
C THR A 502 -19.26 12.38 -3.37
N ALA A 503 -18.06 12.58 -3.90
CA ALA A 503 -17.23 11.48 -4.33
C ALA A 503 -16.68 10.70 -3.12
N LEU A 504 -16.34 9.42 -3.32
CA LEU A 504 -15.61 8.61 -2.35
C LEU A 504 -14.21 8.28 -2.88
N GLU A 505 -13.22 8.32 -2.01
CA GLU A 505 -11.83 8.12 -2.41
C GLU A 505 -11.47 6.64 -2.58
N ILE A 506 -10.66 6.34 -3.60
CA ILE A 506 -9.70 5.22 -3.64
C ILE A 506 -8.32 5.84 -3.45
N ASN A 507 -7.81 5.73 -2.24
CA ASN A 507 -6.51 6.25 -1.85
C ASN A 507 -5.46 5.22 -2.26
N ALA A 508 -4.65 5.59 -3.24
CA ALA A 508 -3.69 4.75 -3.91
C ALA A 508 -2.41 4.51 -3.10
N SER A 509 -2.27 5.15 -1.93
CA SER A 509 -1.14 4.93 -1.03
C SER A 509 -0.95 3.42 -0.75
N PRO A 510 0.28 2.88 -0.87
CA PRO A 510 0.58 1.46 -0.70
C PRO A 510 0.09 0.84 0.61
N GLN A 511 -0.06 1.67 1.65
CA GLN A 511 -0.50 1.25 2.98
C GLN A 511 -2.01 1.36 3.17
N ARG A 512 -2.76 2.00 2.27
CA ARG A 512 -4.21 2.23 2.40
C ARG A 512 -5.01 1.40 1.41
N LEU A 513 -4.85 1.69 0.11
CA LEU A 513 -5.70 1.20 -0.98
C LEU A 513 -7.20 1.38 -0.71
N ASP A 514 -7.60 2.47 -0.05
CA ASP A 514 -8.93 2.63 0.56
C ASP A 514 -9.76 3.69 -0.16
N LEU A 515 -10.92 3.41 -0.76
CA LEU A 515 -11.73 2.19 -0.73
C LEU A 515 -11.13 1.00 -1.47
N ASN A 516 -11.39 -0.19 -0.92
CA ASN A 516 -11.09 -1.43 -1.62
C ASN A 516 -11.97 -1.63 -2.87
N ALA A 517 -11.57 -2.57 -3.72
CA ALA A 517 -12.25 -2.87 -4.98
C ALA A 517 -13.74 -3.27 -4.82
N GLU A 518 -14.11 -3.97 -3.74
CA GLU A 518 -15.49 -4.39 -3.51
C GLU A 518 -16.40 -3.19 -3.23
N TRP A 519 -15.95 -2.30 -2.35
CA TRP A 519 -16.66 -1.06 -2.04
C TRP A 519 -16.70 -0.14 -3.25
N ALA A 520 -15.61 0.02 -3.99
CA ALA A 520 -15.58 0.76 -5.24
C ALA A 520 -16.65 0.29 -6.25
N ARG A 521 -16.79 -1.04 -6.41
CA ARG A 521 -17.83 -1.63 -7.27
C ARG A 521 -19.24 -1.31 -6.78
N LYS A 522 -19.46 -1.23 -5.46
CA LYS A 522 -20.74 -0.81 -4.88
C LYS A 522 -21.01 0.68 -5.09
N VAL A 523 -20.00 1.56 -5.00
CA VAL A 523 -20.16 2.99 -5.33
C VAL A 523 -20.68 3.17 -6.75
N LYS A 524 -20.04 2.49 -7.72
CA LYS A 524 -20.48 2.49 -9.12
C LYS A 524 -21.94 2.04 -9.25
N LYS A 525 -22.31 0.92 -8.63
CA LYS A 525 -23.68 0.39 -8.67
C LYS A 525 -24.72 1.34 -8.07
N ALA A 526 -24.34 2.14 -7.07
CA ALA A 526 -25.19 3.16 -6.48
C ALA A 526 -25.28 4.45 -7.32
N GLY A 527 -24.51 4.55 -8.42
CA GLY A 527 -24.43 5.77 -9.23
C GLY A 527 -23.58 6.88 -8.60
N GLY A 528 -22.80 6.55 -7.56
CA GLY A 528 -21.86 7.48 -6.93
C GLY A 528 -20.62 7.72 -7.80
N LYS A 529 -19.81 8.71 -7.40
CA LYS A 529 -18.53 9.03 -8.06
C LYS A 529 -17.35 8.63 -7.18
N ILE A 530 -16.24 8.32 -7.83
CA ILE A 530 -14.99 7.95 -7.19
C ILE A 530 -13.90 8.96 -7.54
N SER A 531 -13.00 9.23 -6.60
CA SER A 531 -11.73 9.91 -6.84
C SER A 531 -10.59 8.93 -6.56
N ILE A 532 -9.63 8.77 -7.47
CA ILE A 532 -8.43 7.97 -7.24
C ILE A 532 -7.27 8.94 -6.99
N ASN A 533 -6.71 8.93 -5.79
CA ASN A 533 -5.69 9.91 -5.40
C ASN A 533 -4.53 9.24 -4.68
N THR A 534 -3.32 9.81 -4.77
CA THR A 534 -2.13 9.16 -4.21
C THR A 534 -1.87 9.45 -2.75
N ASP A 535 -2.45 10.52 -2.18
CA ASP A 535 -2.14 10.96 -0.81
C ASP A 535 -0.63 11.24 -0.71
N ALA A 536 -0.09 11.87 -1.76
CA ALA A 536 1.35 12.07 -1.94
C ALA A 536 1.88 13.16 -1.03
N HIS A 537 2.89 12.82 -0.25
CA HIS A 537 3.71 13.73 0.55
C HIS A 537 5.06 14.01 -0.13
N HIS A 538 5.37 13.27 -1.20
CA HIS A 538 6.53 13.45 -2.06
C HIS A 538 6.13 13.18 -3.51
N TYR A 539 6.60 13.99 -4.46
CA TYR A 539 6.32 13.79 -5.90
C TYR A 539 6.61 12.38 -6.47
N LYS A 540 7.44 11.55 -5.81
CA LYS A 540 7.72 10.17 -6.25
C LYS A 540 6.55 9.22 -5.99
N GLU A 541 5.67 9.59 -5.07
CA GLU A 541 4.48 8.83 -4.68
C GLU A 541 3.35 9.01 -5.72
N TYR A 542 3.47 9.93 -6.68
CA TYR A 542 2.58 9.96 -7.84
C TYR A 542 2.55 8.63 -8.62
N ALA A 543 3.64 7.88 -8.60
CA ALA A 543 3.70 6.55 -9.19
C ALA A 543 2.74 5.55 -8.52
N ASP A 544 2.31 5.80 -7.29
CA ASP A 544 1.37 4.94 -6.57
C ASP A 544 -0.04 4.98 -7.20
N MET A 545 -0.33 5.95 -8.08
CA MET A 545 -1.56 6.00 -8.90
C MET A 545 -1.83 4.68 -9.63
N GLU A 546 -0.77 3.95 -10.03
CA GLU A 546 -0.89 2.62 -10.63
C GLU A 546 -1.65 1.63 -9.74
N LEU A 547 -1.48 1.70 -8.41
CA LEU A 547 -2.16 0.85 -7.45
C LEU A 547 -3.65 1.23 -7.31
N GLY A 548 -3.93 2.53 -7.35
CA GLY A 548 -5.31 3.05 -7.37
C GLY A 548 -6.06 2.61 -8.62
N ILE A 549 -5.42 2.69 -9.79
CA ILE A 549 -5.97 2.19 -11.06
C ILE A 549 -6.19 0.68 -11.03
N ALA A 550 -5.23 -0.09 -10.51
CA ALA A 550 -5.41 -1.52 -10.31
C ALA A 550 -6.65 -1.83 -9.43
N THR A 551 -6.83 -1.09 -8.33
CA THR A 551 -7.97 -1.23 -7.42
C THR A 551 -9.29 -0.87 -8.13
N ALA A 552 -9.30 0.22 -8.89
CA ALA A 552 -10.43 0.63 -9.71
C ALA A 552 -10.81 -0.41 -10.78
N ARG A 553 -9.83 -1.01 -11.45
CA ARG A 553 -10.04 -2.07 -12.44
C ARG A 553 -10.64 -3.32 -11.80
N ARG A 554 -10.12 -3.74 -10.64
CA ARG A 554 -10.73 -4.81 -9.82
C ARG A 554 -12.17 -4.47 -9.39
N GLY A 555 -12.45 -3.17 -9.17
CA GLY A 555 -13.78 -2.64 -8.85
C GLY A 555 -14.71 -2.46 -10.05
N TRP A 556 -14.32 -2.91 -11.25
CA TRP A 556 -15.10 -2.78 -12.50
C TRP A 556 -15.37 -1.33 -12.91
N LEU A 557 -14.50 -0.41 -12.49
CA LEU A 557 -14.64 1.01 -12.82
C LEU A 557 -14.22 1.29 -14.26
N GLU A 558 -14.98 2.19 -14.88
CA GLU A 558 -14.73 2.79 -16.17
C GLU A 558 -14.40 4.27 -15.95
N LYS A 559 -13.91 4.96 -16.98
CA LYS A 559 -13.47 6.35 -16.85
C LYS A 559 -14.58 7.27 -16.32
N GLU A 560 -15.84 7.03 -16.71
CA GLU A 560 -16.99 7.86 -16.34
C GLU A 560 -17.32 7.81 -14.84
N ASP A 561 -16.86 6.76 -14.15
CA ASP A 561 -17.05 6.57 -12.72
C ASP A 561 -16.07 7.40 -11.88
N VAL A 562 -14.98 7.87 -12.49
CA VAL A 562 -13.82 8.47 -11.80
C VAL A 562 -13.62 9.93 -12.19
N ILE A 563 -13.69 10.84 -11.22
CA ILE A 563 -13.65 12.29 -11.46
C ILE A 563 -12.26 12.79 -11.91
N ASN A 564 -11.19 12.06 -11.60
CA ASN A 564 -9.83 12.36 -12.06
C ASN A 564 -9.68 12.25 -13.59
N THR A 565 -10.65 11.65 -14.29
CA THR A 565 -10.64 11.56 -15.76
C THR A 565 -11.25 12.77 -16.44
N TYR A 566 -11.84 13.68 -15.67
CA TYR A 566 -12.49 14.88 -16.17
C TYR A 566 -11.44 15.91 -16.57
N SER A 567 -11.67 16.60 -17.69
CA SER A 567 -10.93 17.84 -17.97
C SER A 567 -11.16 18.85 -16.86
N VAL A 568 -10.29 19.87 -16.75
CA VAL A 568 -10.45 20.94 -15.75
C VAL A 568 -11.88 21.52 -15.75
N LYS A 569 -12.46 21.74 -16.94
CA LYS A 569 -13.82 22.27 -17.08
C LYS A 569 -14.87 21.32 -16.50
N GLU A 570 -14.84 20.05 -16.92
CA GLU A 570 -15.78 19.02 -16.46
C GLU A 570 -15.65 18.79 -14.95
N LEU A 571 -14.43 18.85 -14.41
CA LEU A 571 -14.19 18.75 -12.98
C LEU A 571 -14.85 19.92 -12.24
N MET A 572 -14.60 21.16 -12.65
CA MET A 572 -15.21 22.33 -11.99
C MET A 572 -16.75 22.31 -12.09
N GLU A 573 -17.32 21.84 -13.20
CA GLU A 573 -18.77 21.63 -13.32
C GLU A 573 -19.29 20.60 -12.31
N PHE A 574 -18.57 19.49 -12.13
CA PHE A 574 -18.91 18.49 -11.13
C PHE A 574 -18.84 19.06 -9.70
N LEU A 575 -17.77 19.77 -9.33
CA LEU A 575 -17.59 20.34 -7.98
C LEU A 575 -18.68 21.35 -7.61
N ASN A 576 -19.19 22.09 -8.61
CA ASN A 576 -20.30 23.04 -8.47
C ASN A 576 -21.69 22.38 -8.48
N SER A 577 -21.80 21.11 -8.85
CA SER A 577 -23.07 20.36 -8.91
C SER A 577 -23.44 19.66 -7.59
N LYS A 578 -22.72 19.99 -6.51
CA LYS A 578 -22.99 19.50 -5.15
C LYS A 578 -24.42 19.90 -4.73
N LYS A 579 -25.19 18.95 -4.20
CA LYS A 579 -26.61 19.14 -3.83
C LYS A 579 -26.81 19.51 -2.37
#